data_AF-A0A7W0N197-F1
#
_entry.id   AF-A0A7W0N197-F1
#
_cell.length_a   1.000
_cell.length_b   1.000
_cell.length_c   1.000
_cell.angle_alpha   90.00
_cell.angle_beta   90.00
_cell.angle_gamma   90.00
#
_symmetry.space_group_name_H-M   'P 1'
#
loop_
_entity.id
_entity.type
_entity.pdbx_description
1 polymer ?
#
loop_
_entity_poly.entity_id
_entity_poly.type
_entity_poly.pdbx_seq_one_letter_code
_entity_poly.pdbx_strand_id
1 'polypeptide(L)'
;MPEGERYYYADGKKVGLTTSRRFLAVKKPEDEEGAGSATALSDAAEGAQVLELPEYDLAVIALPNAGGASAPAERRLKAVRTAVGAASRLAAGPQVYETTEPGPEALIAIAEVVVKFKEDVPAEARKRLLAKHRLSVKRADYPEPGADLLELPSDRDPVEVANELHES
;
A
#
# COMPACT_ATOMS: atom_id res chain seq x y z
N MET A 1 -11.51 -4.52 18.06
CA MET A 1 -10.25 -3.83 18.41
C MET A 1 -10.46 -2.37 18.06
N PRO A 2 -10.26 -1.40 18.96
CA PRO A 2 -10.16 -0.01 18.53
C PRO A 2 -9.03 0.06 17.51
N GLU A 3 -9.28 0.62 16.33
CA GLU A 3 -8.21 0.96 15.40
C GLU A 3 -7.27 1.91 16.16
N GLY A 4 -6.12 1.40 16.61
CA GLY A 4 -5.07 2.27 17.09
C GLY A 4 -4.77 3.28 15.99
N GLU A 5 -4.59 4.55 16.34
CA GLU A 5 -4.25 5.59 15.37
C GLU A 5 -3.06 5.12 14.54
N ARG A 6 -3.32 4.71 13.30
CA ARG A 6 -2.27 4.37 12.34
C ARG A 6 -1.68 5.68 11.86
N TYR A 7 -0.37 5.71 11.68
CA TYR A 7 0.34 6.87 11.17
C TYR A 7 1.53 6.42 10.35
N TYR A 8 2.06 7.33 9.54
CA TYR A 8 3.40 7.21 8.97
C TYR A 8 4.17 8.51 9.21
N TYR A 9 5.47 8.47 9.03
CA TYR A 9 6.30 9.67 9.06
C TYR A 9 6.46 10.24 7.66
N ALA A 10 6.06 11.50 7.47
CA ALA A 10 6.36 12.31 6.29
C ALA A 10 7.15 13.54 6.75
N ASP A 11 8.35 13.75 6.20
CA ASP A 11 9.24 14.87 6.58
C ASP A 11 9.43 15.04 8.10
N GLY A 12 9.53 13.91 8.81
CA GLY A 12 9.70 13.87 10.26
C GLY A 12 8.44 14.19 11.08
N LYS A 13 7.27 14.33 10.43
CA LYS A 13 5.98 14.55 11.10
C LYS A 13 5.13 13.29 11.05
N LYS A 14 4.41 13.01 12.15
CA LYS A 14 3.40 11.96 12.19
C LYS A 14 2.19 12.41 11.39
N VAL A 15 1.87 11.69 10.32
CA VAL A 15 0.68 11.89 9.50
C VAL A 15 -0.27 10.73 9.78
N GLY A 16 -1.50 11.06 10.18
CA GLY A 16 -2.53 10.07 10.47
C GLY A 16 -2.96 9.33 9.22
N LEU A 17 -3.16 8.02 9.36
CA LEU A 17 -3.62 7.11 8.33
C LEU A 17 -4.97 6.51 8.73
N THR A 18 -5.88 6.51 7.78
CA THR A 18 -7.14 5.80 7.89
C THR A 18 -7.23 4.76 6.79
N THR A 19 -7.81 3.61 7.10
CA THR A 19 -8.10 2.59 6.08
C THR A 19 -8.96 3.23 5.00
N SER A 20 -8.53 3.13 3.74
CA SER A 20 -9.27 3.77 2.67
C SER A 20 -10.68 3.18 2.54
N ARG A 21 -11.66 4.07 2.38
CA ARG A 21 -13.06 3.70 2.15
C ARG A 21 -13.45 3.81 0.68
N ARG A 22 -12.51 4.16 -0.18
CA ARG A 22 -12.75 4.51 -1.58
C ARG A 22 -11.80 3.84 -2.55
N PHE A 23 -10.66 3.37 -2.07
CA PHE A 23 -9.65 2.69 -2.86
C PHE A 23 -9.51 1.24 -2.39
N LEU A 24 -9.40 0.31 -3.35
CA LEU A 24 -9.09 -1.08 -3.10
C LEU A 24 -7.98 -1.52 -4.04
N ALA A 25 -6.85 -1.97 -3.50
CA ALA A 25 -5.83 -2.63 -4.30
C ALA A 25 -6.17 -4.11 -4.48
N VAL A 26 -5.91 -4.61 -5.67
CA VAL A 26 -6.05 -6.00 -6.08
C VAL A 26 -4.78 -6.46 -6.78
N LYS A 27 -4.43 -7.73 -6.62
CA LYS A 27 -3.37 -8.34 -7.43
C LYS A 27 -3.95 -8.72 -8.77
N LYS A 28 -3.24 -8.37 -9.85
CA LYS A 28 -3.56 -8.86 -11.19
C LYS A 28 -3.21 -10.36 -11.25
N PRO A 29 -4.03 -11.20 -11.90
CA PRO A 29 -3.63 -12.57 -12.20
C PRO A 29 -2.47 -12.56 -13.18
N GLU A 30 -1.61 -13.58 -13.06
CA GLU A 30 -0.41 -13.77 -13.90
C GLU A 30 -0.74 -14.23 -15.33
N ASP A 31 -2.02 -14.46 -15.67
CA ASP A 31 -2.41 -14.91 -17.01
C ASP A 31 -2.22 -13.78 -18.06
N GLU A 32 -1.41 -14.05 -19.08
CA GLU A 32 -0.97 -13.14 -20.16
C GLU A 32 -2.10 -12.43 -20.95
N GLU A 33 -3.36 -12.85 -20.76
CA GLU A 33 -4.53 -12.22 -21.37
C GLU A 33 -5.16 -11.20 -20.40
N GLY A 34 -4.53 -10.02 -20.28
CA GLY A 34 -5.01 -8.89 -19.48
C GLY A 34 -6.47 -8.45 -19.74
N ALA A 35 -7.10 -8.93 -20.81
CA ALA A 35 -8.52 -8.74 -21.11
C ALA A 35 -9.47 -9.39 -20.06
N GLY A 36 -9.10 -10.53 -19.49
CA GLY A 36 -9.93 -11.22 -18.48
C GLY A 36 -9.97 -10.49 -17.14
N SER A 37 -8.84 -9.92 -16.73
CA SER A 37 -8.68 -9.12 -15.51
C SER A 37 -9.38 -7.78 -15.63
N ALA A 38 -9.25 -7.10 -16.77
CA ALA A 38 -9.95 -5.85 -17.04
C ALA A 38 -11.47 -6.04 -17.05
N THR A 39 -11.97 -7.15 -17.62
CA THR A 39 -13.41 -7.47 -17.62
C THR A 39 -13.91 -7.81 -16.22
N ALA A 40 -13.20 -8.67 -15.47
CA ALA A 40 -13.57 -8.99 -14.09
C ALA A 40 -13.53 -7.77 -13.15
N LEU A 41 -12.57 -6.86 -13.36
CA LEU A 41 -12.49 -5.60 -12.63
C LEU A 41 -13.58 -4.62 -13.06
N SER A 42 -13.90 -4.57 -14.36
CA SER A 42 -14.99 -3.73 -14.89
C SER A 42 -16.35 -4.18 -14.38
N ASP A 43 -16.62 -5.49 -14.34
CA ASP A 43 -17.88 -6.06 -13.84
C ASP A 43 -18.02 -5.86 -12.33
N ALA A 44 -16.94 -6.03 -11.56
CA ALA A 44 -16.94 -5.81 -10.12
C ALA A 44 -17.02 -4.32 -9.75
N ALA A 45 -16.64 -3.42 -10.66
CA ALA A 45 -16.40 -2.02 -10.37
C ALA A 45 -17.13 -1.08 -11.35
N GLU A 46 -18.36 -1.41 -11.74
CA GLU A 46 -19.18 -0.57 -12.61
C GLU A 46 -19.20 0.89 -12.09
N GLY A 47 -18.76 1.85 -12.91
CA GLY A 47 -18.63 3.26 -12.56
C GLY A 47 -17.44 3.62 -11.64
N ALA A 48 -16.51 2.70 -11.39
CA ALA A 48 -15.23 2.96 -10.74
C ALA A 48 -14.13 3.24 -11.76
N GLN A 49 -13.08 3.93 -11.32
CA GLN A 49 -11.86 4.09 -12.09
C GLN A 49 -10.86 3.01 -11.67
N VAL A 50 -10.23 2.33 -12.64
CA VAL A 50 -9.15 1.38 -12.38
C VAL A 50 -7.82 2.04 -12.73
N LEU A 51 -6.90 2.06 -11.78
CA LEU A 51 -5.53 2.56 -11.94
C LEU A 51 -4.59 1.36 -11.90
N GLU A 52 -3.74 1.21 -12.92
CA GLU A 52 -2.83 0.07 -13.00
C GLU A 52 -1.44 0.43 -12.48
N LEU A 53 -0.86 -0.46 -11.67
CA LEU A 53 0.48 -0.38 -11.10
C LEU A 53 1.25 -1.63 -11.55
N PRO A 54 1.65 -1.69 -12.83
CA PRO A 54 2.23 -2.88 -13.43
C PRO A 54 3.56 -3.28 -12.79
N GLU A 55 4.31 -2.31 -12.24
CA GLU A 55 5.58 -2.57 -11.55
C GLU A 55 5.44 -3.42 -10.28
N TYR A 56 4.22 -3.50 -9.74
CA TYR A 56 3.89 -4.28 -8.54
C TYR A 56 2.87 -5.40 -8.81
N ASP A 57 2.51 -5.64 -10.07
CA ASP A 57 1.40 -6.53 -10.46
C ASP A 57 0.07 -6.17 -9.76
N LEU A 58 -0.15 -4.88 -9.51
CA LEU A 58 -1.32 -4.36 -8.82
C LEU A 58 -2.24 -3.58 -9.75
N ALA A 59 -3.52 -3.57 -9.40
CA ALA A 59 -4.48 -2.57 -9.86
C ALA A 59 -5.21 -1.99 -8.65
N VAL A 60 -5.55 -0.71 -8.72
CA VAL A 60 -6.31 0.02 -7.70
C VAL A 60 -7.65 0.40 -8.28
N ILE A 61 -8.70 -0.06 -7.63
CA ILE A 61 -10.08 0.32 -7.92
C ILE A 61 -10.40 1.56 -7.08
N ALA A 62 -10.64 2.68 -7.75
CA ALA A 62 -11.03 3.95 -7.16
C ALA A 62 -12.53 4.21 -7.36
N LEU A 63 -13.26 4.35 -6.27
CA LEU A 63 -14.69 4.68 -6.30
C LEU A 63 -14.89 6.20 -6.38
N PRO A 64 -15.67 6.71 -7.36
CA PRO A 64 -15.93 8.13 -7.46
C PRO A 64 -16.66 8.63 -6.22
N ASN A 65 -16.36 9.86 -5.81
CA ASN A 65 -17.16 10.59 -4.84
C ASN A 65 -18.53 10.85 -5.47
N ALA A 66 -19.49 9.96 -5.26
CA ALA A 66 -20.89 10.35 -5.41
C ALA A 66 -21.13 11.43 -4.36
N GLY A 67 -21.22 12.69 -4.78
CA GLY A 67 -21.36 13.83 -3.89
C GLY A 67 -22.49 13.61 -2.88
N GLY A 68 -22.14 13.55 -1.60
CA GLY A 68 -23.09 13.44 -0.50
C GLY A 68 -23.15 12.06 0.16
N ALA A 69 -22.79 12.05 1.45
CA ALA A 69 -22.80 10.94 2.40
C ALA A 69 -21.66 9.90 2.25
N SER A 70 -21.02 9.55 3.37
CA SER A 70 -19.95 8.55 3.47
C SER A 70 -20.47 7.10 3.49
N ALA A 71 -21.73 6.89 3.86
CA ALA A 71 -22.36 5.57 3.95
C ALA A 71 -22.55 4.82 2.60
N PRO A 72 -22.83 5.49 1.45
CA PRO A 72 -22.90 4.83 0.14
C PRO A 72 -21.54 4.33 -0.36
N ALA A 73 -20.46 5.07 -0.11
CA ALA A 73 -19.12 4.72 -0.60
C ALA A 73 -18.56 3.48 0.12
N GLU A 74 -18.71 3.39 1.44
CA GLU A 74 -18.24 2.26 2.23
C GLU A 74 -18.99 0.96 1.91
N ARG A 75 -20.32 1.03 1.70
CA ARG A 75 -21.13 -0.11 1.25
C ARG A 75 -20.72 -0.58 -0.15
N ARG A 76 -20.44 0.36 -1.06
CA ARG A 76 -19.98 0.06 -2.41
C ARG A 76 -18.60 -0.59 -2.39
N LEU A 77 -17.66 -0.08 -1.61
CA LEU A 77 -16.34 -0.71 -1.44
C LEU A 77 -16.44 -2.11 -0.85
N LYS A 78 -17.34 -2.32 0.12
CA LYS A 78 -17.60 -3.66 0.66
C LYS A 78 -18.13 -4.62 -0.40
N ALA A 79 -19.07 -4.18 -1.24
CA ALA A 79 -19.59 -4.99 -2.33
C ALA A 79 -18.50 -5.34 -3.36
N VAL A 80 -17.65 -4.38 -3.73
CA VAL A 80 -16.48 -4.61 -4.60
C VAL A 80 -15.52 -5.60 -3.96
N ARG A 81 -15.19 -5.45 -2.67
CA ARG A 81 -14.32 -6.39 -1.95
C ARG A 81 -14.90 -7.81 -1.93
N THR A 82 -16.21 -7.95 -1.76
CA THR A 82 -16.89 -9.26 -1.84
C THR A 82 -16.84 -9.83 -3.25
N ALA A 83 -17.06 -9.02 -4.29
CA ALA A 83 -16.98 -9.46 -5.68
C ALA A 83 -15.55 -9.91 -6.05
N VAL A 84 -14.52 -9.15 -5.65
CA VAL A 84 -13.11 -9.52 -5.82
C VAL A 84 -12.80 -10.83 -5.11
N GLY A 85 -13.25 -11.01 -3.86
CA GLY A 85 -13.04 -12.25 -3.10
C GLY A 85 -13.78 -13.46 -3.67
N ALA A 86 -14.85 -13.25 -4.45
CA ALA A 86 -15.59 -14.31 -5.13
C ALA A 86 -15.02 -14.63 -6.53
N ALA A 87 -14.25 -13.72 -7.12
CA ALA A 87 -13.63 -13.91 -8.42
C ALA A 87 -12.38 -14.79 -8.29
N SER A 88 -12.40 -15.98 -8.89
CA SER A 88 -11.29 -16.95 -8.84
C SER A 88 -9.98 -16.45 -9.48
N ARG A 89 -10.06 -15.41 -10.32
CA ARG A 89 -8.93 -14.81 -11.04
C ARG A 89 -8.40 -13.54 -10.39
N LEU A 90 -8.99 -13.05 -9.30
CA LEU A 90 -8.52 -11.86 -8.61
C LEU A 90 -8.12 -12.23 -7.18
N ALA A 91 -6.99 -11.70 -6.73
CA ALA A 91 -6.59 -11.83 -5.34
C ALA A 91 -6.61 -10.45 -4.66
N ALA A 92 -6.93 -10.45 -3.37
CA ALA A 92 -6.87 -9.23 -2.56
C ALA A 92 -5.44 -8.68 -2.58
N GLY A 93 -5.32 -7.38 -2.89
CA GLY A 93 -4.06 -6.66 -2.88
C GLY A 93 -3.73 -6.11 -1.49
N PRO A 94 -2.63 -5.34 -1.40
CA PRO A 94 -2.22 -4.71 -0.16
C PRO A 94 -3.25 -3.70 0.36
N GLN A 95 -3.11 -3.35 1.64
CA GLN A 95 -3.99 -2.36 2.24
C GLN A 95 -3.72 -0.96 1.64
N VAL A 96 -4.79 -0.25 1.31
CA VAL A 96 -4.74 1.16 0.88
C VAL A 96 -5.19 2.04 2.04
N TYR A 97 -4.44 3.12 2.29
CA TYR A 97 -4.68 4.11 3.32
C TYR A 97 -4.95 5.48 2.69
N GLU A 98 -5.75 6.29 3.38
CA GLU A 98 -5.95 7.71 3.10
C GLU A 98 -5.34 8.50 4.25
N THR A 99 -4.66 9.61 3.93
CA THR A 99 -4.11 10.51 4.96
C THR A 99 -5.21 11.37 5.57
N THR A 100 -5.02 11.80 6.82
CA THR A 100 -5.94 12.73 7.48
C THR A 100 -5.80 14.18 7.00
N GLU A 101 -4.74 14.47 6.25
CA GLU A 101 -4.47 15.79 5.68
C GLU A 101 -5.17 15.95 4.32
N PRO A 102 -5.62 17.16 3.95
CA PRO A 102 -6.33 17.37 2.69
C PRO A 102 -5.39 17.21 1.49
N GLY A 103 -5.51 16.08 0.81
CA GLY A 103 -4.86 15.78 -0.47
C GLY A 103 -5.50 14.57 -1.14
N PRO A 104 -5.38 14.40 -2.47
CA PRO A 104 -5.91 13.22 -3.18
C PRO A 104 -5.04 11.96 -2.99
N GLU A 105 -4.15 11.94 -2.00
CA GLU A 105 -3.09 10.95 -1.88
C GLU A 105 -3.59 9.70 -1.14
N ALA A 106 -3.73 8.61 -1.89
CA ALA A 106 -3.92 7.28 -1.33
C ALA A 106 -2.55 6.58 -1.27
N LEU A 107 -2.27 5.94 -0.14
CA LEU A 107 -1.01 5.23 0.12
C LEU A 107 -1.27 3.72 0.06
N ILE A 108 -0.47 3.01 -0.72
CA ILE A 108 -0.57 1.55 -0.85
C ILE A 108 0.57 0.93 -0.05
N ALA A 109 0.25 0.12 0.94
CA ALA A 109 1.26 -0.54 1.77
C ALA A 109 1.83 -1.77 1.07
N ILE A 110 2.68 -1.54 0.07
CA ILE A 110 3.49 -2.59 -0.57
C ILE A 110 4.59 -3.06 0.38
N ALA A 111 5.07 -4.29 0.20
CA ALA A 111 6.12 -4.91 1.02
C ALA A 111 7.53 -4.35 0.73
N GLU A 112 7.62 -3.04 0.52
CA GLU A 112 8.85 -2.30 0.25
C GLU A 112 8.90 -1.01 1.06
N VAL A 113 10.07 -0.68 1.59
CA VAL A 113 10.31 0.60 2.29
C VAL A 113 11.64 1.20 1.82
N VAL A 114 11.65 2.51 1.59
CA VAL A 114 12.89 3.26 1.33
C VAL A 114 13.44 3.76 2.65
N VAL A 115 14.71 3.48 2.92
CA VAL A 115 15.37 3.92 4.16
C VAL A 115 16.65 4.68 3.82
N LYS A 116 16.78 5.87 4.40
CA LYS A 116 18.00 6.65 4.37
C LYS A 116 18.55 6.81 5.78
N PHE A 117 19.69 6.19 6.04
CA PHE A 117 20.39 6.30 7.31
C PHE A 117 21.17 7.61 7.37
N LYS A 118 21.27 8.20 8.57
CA LYS A 118 22.19 9.32 8.80
C LYS A 118 23.64 8.89 8.54
N GLU A 119 24.46 9.80 8.03
CA GLU A 119 25.84 9.52 7.61
C GLU A 119 26.73 9.00 8.74
N ASP A 120 26.45 9.41 9.98
CA ASP A 120 27.17 9.03 11.20
C ASP A 120 26.84 7.61 11.70
N VAL A 121 25.80 6.96 11.17
CA VAL A 121 25.42 5.61 11.60
C VAL A 121 26.38 4.57 11.02
N PRO A 122 27.12 3.81 11.85
CA PRO A 122 28.08 2.80 11.38
C PRO A 122 27.40 1.69 10.56
N ALA A 123 28.06 1.20 9.51
CA ALA A 123 27.53 0.14 8.65
C ALA A 123 27.10 -1.12 9.43
N GLU A 124 27.85 -1.49 10.47
CA GLU A 124 27.51 -2.63 11.34
C GLU A 124 26.27 -2.38 12.22
N ALA A 125 25.96 -1.13 12.56
CA ALA A 125 24.71 -0.79 13.24
C ALA A 125 23.53 -0.89 12.26
N ARG A 126 23.70 -0.38 11.02
CA ARG A 126 22.69 -0.51 9.94
C ARG A 126 22.36 -1.98 9.68
N LYS A 127 23.37 -2.83 9.44
CA LYS A 127 23.19 -4.27 9.21
C LYS A 127 22.45 -4.96 10.36
N ARG A 128 22.79 -4.63 11.61
CA ARG A 128 22.12 -5.19 12.79
C ARG A 128 20.65 -4.78 12.87
N LEU A 129 20.32 -3.53 12.54
CA LEU A 129 18.94 -3.06 12.50
C LEU A 129 18.16 -3.78 11.38
N LEU A 130 18.71 -3.84 10.16
CA LEU A 130 18.08 -4.55 9.05
C LEU A 130 17.83 -6.03 9.38
N ALA A 131 18.82 -6.70 9.96
CA ALA A 131 18.70 -8.10 10.39
C ALA A 131 17.62 -8.29 11.48
N LYS A 132 17.51 -7.35 12.44
CA LYS A 132 16.47 -7.38 13.49
C LYS A 132 15.06 -7.39 12.89
N HIS A 133 14.84 -6.62 11.83
CA HIS A 133 13.53 -6.54 11.15
C HIS A 133 13.41 -7.51 9.96
N ARG A 134 14.42 -8.39 9.75
CA ARG A 134 14.49 -9.35 8.63
C ARG A 134 14.34 -8.69 7.25
N LEU A 135 14.92 -7.52 7.11
CA LEU A 135 14.87 -6.72 5.89
C LEU A 135 16.01 -7.09 4.96
N SER A 136 15.69 -7.16 3.66
CA SER A 136 16.66 -7.41 2.60
C SER A 136 16.81 -6.17 1.72
N VAL A 137 18.03 -5.80 1.37
CA VAL A 137 18.26 -4.69 0.42
C VAL A 137 17.91 -5.19 -0.98
N LYS A 138 16.81 -4.69 -1.54
CA LYS A 138 16.39 -4.96 -2.92
C LYS A 138 17.20 -4.13 -3.90
N ARG A 139 17.44 -2.86 -3.56
CA ARG A 139 18.22 -1.93 -4.37
C ARG A 139 18.93 -0.89 -3.51
N ALA A 140 20.24 -0.79 -3.63
CA ALA A 140 21.00 0.28 -3.00
C ALA A 140 20.95 1.58 -3.80
N ASP A 141 21.17 2.71 -3.12
CA ASP A 141 21.19 4.06 -3.69
C ASP A 141 19.93 4.42 -4.51
N TYR A 142 18.76 4.14 -3.94
CA TYR A 142 17.45 4.39 -4.55
C TYR A 142 16.45 4.99 -3.56
N PRO A 143 15.66 6.01 -3.95
CA PRO A 143 15.69 6.69 -5.25
C PRO A 143 16.85 7.68 -5.39
N GLU A 144 17.58 7.93 -4.30
CA GLU A 144 18.71 8.86 -4.24
C GLU A 144 19.93 8.19 -3.58
N PRO A 145 21.16 8.72 -3.78
CA PRO A 145 22.35 8.20 -3.13
C PRO A 145 22.24 8.18 -1.61
N GLY A 146 22.69 7.07 -1.00
CA GLY A 146 22.65 6.83 0.44
C GLY A 146 21.29 6.36 0.98
N ALA A 147 20.27 6.20 0.13
CA ALA A 147 19.00 5.55 0.46
C ALA A 147 18.97 4.13 -0.10
N ASP A 148 18.44 3.18 0.67
CA ASP A 148 18.27 1.79 0.24
C ASP A 148 16.77 1.47 0.12
N LEU A 149 16.37 0.85 -0.99
CA LEU A 149 15.10 0.17 -1.11
C LEU A 149 15.19 -1.20 -0.46
N LEU A 150 14.39 -1.39 0.58
CA LEU A 150 14.33 -2.62 1.36
C LEU A 150 13.05 -3.38 1.04
N GLU A 151 13.16 -4.68 0.90
CA GLU A 151 12.04 -5.60 0.80
C GLU A 151 11.72 -6.20 2.17
N LEU A 152 10.42 -6.26 2.47
CA LEU A 152 9.90 -6.82 3.70
C LEU A 152 9.42 -8.25 3.51
N PRO A 153 9.52 -9.08 4.57
CA PRO A 153 8.76 -10.32 4.65
C PRO A 153 7.25 -10.07 4.47
N SER A 154 6.56 -10.97 3.77
CA SER A 154 5.13 -10.86 3.45
C SER A 154 4.20 -10.92 4.67
N ASP A 155 4.71 -11.32 5.84
CA ASP A 155 3.98 -11.38 7.11
C ASP A 155 4.11 -10.11 7.97
N ARG A 156 4.80 -9.07 7.49
CA ARG A 156 5.04 -7.83 8.22
C ARG A 156 4.24 -6.66 7.62
N ASP A 157 3.71 -5.79 8.47
CA ASP A 157 3.06 -4.55 8.03
C ASP A 157 4.16 -3.52 7.64
N PRO A 158 4.19 -3.06 6.37
CA PRO A 158 5.21 -2.11 5.90
C PRO A 158 5.17 -0.79 6.64
N VAL A 159 3.98 -0.33 7.04
CA VAL A 159 3.82 0.93 7.77
C VAL A 159 4.38 0.81 9.18
N GLU A 160 4.10 -0.31 9.86
CA GLU A 160 4.63 -0.57 11.20
C GLU A 160 6.16 -0.63 11.18
N VAL A 161 6.74 -1.36 10.22
CA VAL A 161 8.20 -1.47 10.08
C VAL A 161 8.83 -0.13 9.72
N ALA A 162 8.23 0.65 8.83
CA ALA A 162 8.73 1.98 8.50
C ALA A 162 8.77 2.90 9.74
N ASN A 163 7.74 2.84 10.59
CA ASN A 163 7.70 3.59 11.85
C ASN A 163 8.75 3.09 12.84
N GLU A 164 8.89 1.78 13.02
CA GLU A 164 9.90 1.19 13.90
C GLU A 164 11.32 1.61 13.48
N LEU A 165 11.59 1.65 12.16
CA LEU A 165 12.87 2.09 11.61
C LEU A 165 13.12 3.58 11.83
N HIS A 166 12.08 4.41 11.72
CA HIS A 166 12.19 5.85 11.97
C HIS A 166 12.44 6.16 13.46
N GLU A 167 11.86 5.37 14.36
CA GLU A 167 11.95 5.54 15.81
C GLU A 167 13.21 4.88 16.44
N SER A 168 14.01 4.14 15.66
CA SER A 168 15.23 3.43 16.08
C SER A 168 16.52 4.26 15.93
#